data_AF-A0A4Q7WWQ0-F1
#
_entry.id   AF-A0A4Q7WWQ0-F1
#
_cell.length_a   1.000
_cell.length_b   1.000
_cell.length_c   1.000
_cell.angle_alpha   90.00
_cell.angle_beta   90.00
_cell.angle_gamma   90.00
#
_symmetry.space_group_name_H-M   'P 1'
#
loop_
_entity.id
_entity.type
_entity.pdbx_description
1 polymer ?
#
loop_
_entity_poly.entity_id
_entity_poly.type
_entity_poly.pdbx_seq_one_letter_code
_entity_poly.pdbx_strand_id
1 'polypeptide(L)' 'MPATPTPSDLLAATSLRVLRGEPSAEELAAVTVVLTLLLTPPDEPAPQRPPTAGWTRPDRLGTYSSPRAWHG' A
#
# COMPACT_ATOMS: atom_id res chain seq x y z
N MET A 1 19.05 7.23 -24.43
CA MET A 1 17.72 7.86 -24.43
C MET A 1 16.72 6.78 -24.05
N PRO A 2 16.09 6.81 -22.86
CA PRO A 2 14.99 5.88 -22.59
C PRO A 2 13.87 6.13 -23.60
N ALA A 3 13.24 5.06 -24.10
CA ALA A 3 12.11 5.17 -25.00
C ALA A 3 10.95 5.88 -24.28
N THR A 4 10.29 6.83 -24.95
CA THR A 4 9.08 7.48 -24.42
C THR A 4 7.99 6.41 -24.31
N PRO A 5 7.37 6.22 -23.13
CA PRO A 5 6.27 5.29 -23.00
C PRO A 5 5.14 5.74 -23.92
N THR A 6 4.58 4.81 -24.68
CA THR A 6 3.44 5.12 -25.55
C THR A 6 2.18 5.31 -24.69
N PRO A 7 1.17 6.06 -25.17
CA PRO A 7 -0.08 6.21 -24.43
C PRO A 7 -0.74 4.87 -24.09
N SER A 8 -0.56 3.85 -24.94
CA SER A 8 -1.02 2.49 -24.67
C SER A 8 -0.30 1.82 -23.50
N ASP A 9 1.00 2.08 -23.31
CA ASP A 9 1.75 1.55 -22.16
C ASP A 9 1.27 2.17 -20.85
N LEU A 10 0.94 3.46 -20.88
CA LEU A 10 0.39 4.18 -19.71
C LEU A 10 -1.02 3.69 -19.36
N LEU A 11 -1.84 3.43 -20.38
CA LEU A 11 -3.16 2.81 -20.21
C LEU A 11 -3.05 1.39 -19.65
N ALA A 12 -2.11 0.59 -20.15
CA ALA A 12 -1.86 -0.76 -19.63
C ALA A 12 -1.44 -0.73 -18.15
N ALA A 13 -0.57 0.21 -17.77
CA ALA A 13 -0.14 0.40 -16.38
C ALA A 13 -1.28 0.81 -15.43
N THR A 14 -2.36 1.40 -15.95
CA THR A 14 -3.51 1.89 -15.15
C THR A 14 -4.77 1.02 -15.35
N SER A 15 -4.66 -0.10 -16.07
CA SER A 15 -5.79 -0.98 -16.37
C SER A 15 -5.95 -2.11 -15.33
N LEU A 16 -7.20 -2.45 -15.02
CA LEU A 16 -7.55 -3.58 -14.14
C LEU A 16 -8.10 -4.72 -14.99
N ARG A 17 -7.69 -5.96 -14.69
CA ARG A 17 -8.18 -7.16 -15.38
C ARG A 17 -8.89 -8.08 -14.40
N VAL A 18 -10.11 -8.48 -14.73
CA VAL A 18 -10.84 -9.53 -14.01
C VAL A 18 -10.26 -10.88 -14.42
N LEU A 19 -9.70 -11.62 -13.46
CA LEU A 19 -9.13 -12.95 -13.70
C LEU A 19 -10.16 -14.08 -13.53
N ARG A 20 -11.22 -13.83 -12.75
CA ARG A 20 -12.27 -14.81 -12.44
C ARG A 20 -13.56 -14.10 -12.02
N GLY A 21 -14.71 -14.71 -12.35
CA GLY A 21 -16.03 -14.17 -12.05
C GLY A 21 -16.55 -13.28 -13.17
N GLU A 22 -17.83 -12.91 -13.07
CA GLU A 22 -18.51 -12.02 -14.02
C GLU A 22 -19.14 -10.86 -13.22
N PRO A 23 -18.34 -9.89 -12.75
CA PRO A 23 -18.87 -8.76 -12.02
C PRO A 23 -19.73 -7.89 -12.95
N SER A 24 -20.82 -7.39 -12.41
CA SER A 24 -21.64 -6.40 -13.08
C SER A 24 -20.86 -5.09 -13.30
N ALA A 25 -21.35 -4.26 -14.22
CA ALA A 25 -20.78 -2.94 -14.46
C ALA A 25 -20.78 -2.05 -13.20
N GLU A 26 -21.78 -2.21 -12.34
CA GLU A 26 -21.91 -1.46 -11.09
C GLU A 26 -20.85 -1.87 -10.06
N GLU A 27 -20.58 -3.16 -9.92
CA GLU A 27 -19.53 -3.67 -9.04
C GLU A 27 -18.14 -3.24 -9.50
N LEU A 28 -17.89 -3.28 -10.83
CA LEU A 28 -16.64 -2.77 -11.41
C LEU A 28 -16.46 -1.27 -11.14
N ALA A 29 -17.53 -0.48 -11.25
CA ALA A 29 -17.48 0.95 -10.95
C ALA A 29 -17.16 1.20 -9.47
N ALA A 30 -17.82 0.47 -8.55
CA ALA A 30 -17.58 0.60 -7.12
C ALA A 30 -16.12 0.30 -6.75
N VAL A 31 -15.55 -0.80 -7.26
CA VAL A 31 -14.15 -1.15 -7.02
C VAL A 31 -13.21 -0.08 -7.60
N THR A 32 -13.51 0.42 -8.80
CA THR A 32 -12.71 1.47 -9.43
C THR A 32 -12.70 2.77 -8.60
N VAL A 33 -13.85 3.17 -8.04
CA VAL A 33 -13.94 4.33 -7.16
C VAL A 33 -13.08 4.14 -5.91
N VAL A 34 -13.18 2.99 -5.24
CA VAL A 34 -12.39 2.70 -4.03
C VAL A 34 -10.88 2.72 -4.34
N LEU A 35 -10.46 2.10 -5.43
CA LEU A 35 -9.05 2.10 -5.82
C LEU A 35 -8.56 3.51 -6.16
N THR A 36 -9.38 4.30 -6.86
CA THR A 36 -9.05 5.70 -7.16
C THR A 36 -8.85 6.50 -5.87
N LEU A 37 -9.73 6.34 -4.89
CA LEU A 37 -9.61 7.03 -3.59
C LEU A 37 -8.37 6.61 -2.80
N LEU A 38 -7.99 5.33 -2.84
CA LEU A 38 -6.80 4.82 -2.13
C LEU A 38 -5.50 5.25 -2.79
N LEU A 39 -5.48 5.37 -4.12
CA LEU A 39 -4.30 5.72 -4.90
C LEU A 39 -4.12 7.22 -5.10
N THR A 40 -5.18 8.01 -4.90
CA THR A 40 -5.10 9.47 -4.98
C THR A 40 -4.43 9.99 -3.71
N PRO A 41 -3.23 10.58 -3.79
CA PRO A 41 -2.64 11.22 -2.63
C PRO A 41 -3.54 12.38 -2.18
N PRO A 42 -3.67 12.62 -0.86
CA PRO A 42 -4.45 13.74 -0.37
C PRO A 42 -3.84 15.07 -0.89
N ASP A 43 -4.69 15.98 -1.37
CA ASP A 43 -4.29 17.30 -1.86
C ASP A 43 -3.65 18.17 -0.76
N GLU A 44 -4.01 17.92 0.50
CA GLU A 44 -3.44 18.63 1.64
C GLU A 44 -2.31 17.81 2.27
N PRO A 45 -1.13 18.40 2.52
CA PRO A 45 -0.08 17.72 3.26
C PRO A 45 -0.65 17.35 4.63
N ALA A 46 -0.67 16.06 4.93
CA ALA A 46 -1.11 15.57 6.22
C ALA A 46 -0.36 16.33 7.33
N PRO A 47 -1.07 16.83 8.36
CA PRO A 47 -0.42 17.56 9.44
C PRO A 47 0.72 16.72 10.00
N GLN A 48 1.91 17.32 10.14
CA GLN A 48 3.08 16.64 10.67
C GLN A 48 2.71 16.00 12.00
N ARG A 49 2.75 14.66 12.05
CA ARG A 49 2.46 13.93 13.28
C ARG A 49 3.43 14.45 14.35
N PRO A 50 2.94 14.86 15.53
CA PRO A 50 3.83 15.29 16.61
C PRO A 50 4.84 14.19 16.91
N PRO A 51 6.08 14.53 17.30
CA PRO A 51 7.11 13.54 17.58
C PRO A 51 6.55 12.50 18.54
N THR A 52 6.62 11.24 18.13
CA THR A 52 6.08 10.12 18.91
C THR A 52 6.79 10.13 20.26
N ALA A 53 6.03 10.19 21.36
CA ALA A 53 6.60 10.15 22.69
C ALA A 53 7.51 8.91 22.81
N GLY A 54 8.76 9.08 23.26
CA GLY A 54 9.83 8.06 23.25
C GLY A 54 9.61 6.84 24.15
N TRP A 55 8.38 6.60 24.58
CA TRP A 55 7.99 5.49 25.43
C TRP A 55 7.88 4.24 24.55
N THR A 56 8.90 3.40 24.60
CA THR A 56 8.88 2.10 23.93
C THR A 56 8.22 1.08 24.83
N ARG A 57 7.15 0.46 24.34
CA ARG A 57 6.45 -0.60 25.07
C ARG A 57 7.39 -1.81 25.23
N PRO A 58 7.55 -2.41 26.42
CA PRO A 58 8.56 -3.44 26.68
C PRO A 58 8.43 -4.71 25.82
N ASP A 59 7.24 -5.02 25.33
CA ASP A 59 6.95 -6.09 24.37
C ASP A 59 7.56 -5.85 22.96
N ARG A 60 7.97 -4.62 22.66
CA ARG A 60 8.64 -4.24 21.40
C ARG A 60 10.16 -4.17 21.50
N LEU A 61 10.74 -4.34 22.69
CA LEU A 61 12.16 -4.60 22.82
C LEU A 61 12.41 -6.03 22.32
N GLY A 62 13.39 -6.20 21.43
CA GLY A 62 13.74 -7.52 20.91
C GLY A 62 14.00 -8.51 22.04
N THR A 63 13.64 -9.78 21.83
CA THR A 63 13.85 -10.84 22.81
C THR A 63 15.31 -10.82 23.23
N TYR A 64 15.57 -10.67 24.53
CA TYR A 64 16.93 -10.70 25.07
C TYR A 64 17.60 -12.01 24.63
N SER A 65 18.58 -11.90 23.72
CA SER A 65 19.31 -13.05 23.19
C SER A 65 20.52 -13.31 24.08
N SER A 66 20.48 -14.43 24.81
CA SER A 66 21.64 -14.91 25.56
C SER A 66 22.34 -16.00 24.72
N PRO A 67 23.68 -16.02 24.66
CA PRO A 67 24.44 -17.04 23.92
C PRO A 67 24.21 -18.49 24.40
N ARG A 68 23.48 -18.68 25.51
CA ARG A 68 23.15 -19.98 26.11
C ARG A 68 21.66 -20.31 26.05
N ALA A 69 20.88 -19.57 25.25
CA ALA A 69 19.47 -19.91 25.05
C ALA A 69 19.36 -21.19 24.22
N TRP A 70 18.54 -22.13 24.66
CA TRP A 70 18.24 -23.34 23.90
C TRP A 70 17.26 -22.97 22.77
N HIS A 71 17.65 -23.22 21.52
CA HIS A 71 16.76 -23.11 20.37
C HIS A 71 16.20 -24.50 20.05
N GLY A 72 14.87 -24.62 20.01
CA GLY A 72 14.14 -25.81 19.57
C GLY A 72 13.40 -25.53 18.28
#